data_AF-A0A835WD73-F1
#
_entry.id   AF-A0A835WD73-F1
#
_cell.length_a   1.000
_cell.length_b   1.000
_cell.length_c   1.000
_cell.angle_alpha   90.00
_cell.angle_beta   90.00
_cell.angle_gamma   90.00
#
_symmetry.space_group_name_H-M   'P 1'
#
loop_
_entity.id
_entity.type
_entity.pdbx_description
1 polymer ?
#
loop_
_entity_poly.entity_id
_entity_poly.type
_entity_poly.pdbx_seq_one_letter_code
_entity_poly.pdbx_strand_id
1 'polypeptide(L)'
;MEKQCHRSRDADRWERCRAVLQRGLTLNPTSSCLIQSWGLLELQRGNWLAAVRMLERCARLDVNCRPVLRWQVVQTARKTVGSRRGSGGSGCSAHTCATIEHAK
;
A
#
# COMPACT_ATOMS: atom_id res chain seq x y z
N MET A 1 18.33 15.02 24.43
CA MET A 1 18.75 14.79 23.03
C MET A 1 18.43 13.36 22.65
N GLU A 2 17.30 13.03 21.98
CA GLU A 2 17.11 11.69 21.35
C GLU A 2 15.77 11.54 20.59
N LYS A 3 15.37 12.52 19.78
CA LYS A 3 14.14 12.42 18.96
C LYS A 3 14.39 11.88 17.55
N GLN A 4 15.44 11.07 17.36
CA GLN A 4 15.98 10.77 16.03
C GLN A 4 16.35 9.29 15.86
N CYS A 5 15.44 8.35 16.12
CA CYS A 5 15.70 6.92 15.85
C CYS A 5 14.52 6.06 15.36
N HIS A 6 13.33 6.60 15.09
CA HIS A 6 12.23 5.79 14.52
C HIS A 6 12.22 5.77 12.98
N ARG A 7 12.52 6.92 12.33
CA ARG A 7 12.35 7.08 10.87
C ARG A 7 13.19 6.12 10.01
N SER A 8 14.40 5.75 10.46
CA SER A 8 15.28 4.83 9.73
C SER A 8 14.88 3.36 9.88
N ARG A 9 14.28 3.00 11.02
CA ARG A 9 13.85 1.63 11.31
C ARG A 9 12.63 1.23 10.47
N ASP A 10 11.77 2.20 10.15
CA ASP A 10 10.65 1.97 9.24
C ASP A 10 11.13 1.69 7.82
N ALA A 11 12.10 2.46 7.30
CA ALA A 11 12.65 2.28 5.95
C ALA A 11 13.20 0.87 5.71
N ASP A 12 14.01 0.36 6.65
CA ASP A 12 14.55 -1.01 6.62
C ASP A 12 13.43 -2.06 6.69
N ARG A 13 12.40 -1.84 7.52
CA ARG A 13 11.26 -2.75 7.62
C ARG A 13 10.45 -2.82 6.32
N TRP A 14 10.25 -1.70 5.63
CA TRP A 14 9.57 -1.67 4.33
C TRP A 14 10.32 -2.46 3.27
N GLU A 15 11.64 -2.31 3.23
CA GLU A 15 12.49 -3.02 2.28
C GLU A 15 12.50 -4.53 2.53
N ARG A 16 12.64 -4.95 3.80
CA ARG A 16 12.53 -6.37 4.19
C ARG A 16 11.16 -6.94 3.84
N CYS A 17 10.08 -6.19 4.08
CA CYS A 17 8.74 -6.63 3.76
C CYS A 17 8.54 -6.83 2.25
N ARG A 18 9.04 -5.91 1.42
CA ARG A 18 9.06 -6.09 -0.05
C ARG A 18 9.87 -7.32 -0.45
N ALA A 19 11.04 -7.52 0.12
CA ALA A 19 11.88 -8.68 -0.21
C ALA A 19 11.17 -10.01 0.08
N VAL A 20 10.48 -10.12 1.23
CA VAL A 20 9.70 -11.31 1.59
C VAL A 20 8.51 -11.50 0.65
N LEU A 21 7.74 -10.45 0.38
CA LEU A 21 6.59 -10.53 -0.52
C LEU A 21 7.01 -10.87 -1.96
N GLN A 22 8.14 -10.34 -2.42
CA GLN A 22 8.68 -10.62 -3.76
C GLN A 22 9.06 -12.09 -3.87
N ARG A 23 9.77 -12.64 -2.88
CA ARG A 23 10.06 -14.09 -2.83
C ARG A 23 8.78 -14.91 -2.81
N GLY A 24 7.79 -14.50 -2.02
CA GLY A 24 6.48 -15.14 -1.97
C GLY A 24 5.78 -15.16 -3.32
N LEU A 25 5.82 -14.05 -4.07
CA LEU A 25 5.24 -13.95 -5.41
C LEU A 25 6.01 -14.76 -6.45
N THR A 26 7.33 -14.91 -6.31
CA THR A 26 8.11 -15.82 -7.16
C THR A 26 7.69 -17.27 -6.94
N LEU A 27 7.42 -17.67 -5.70
CA LEU A 27 6.95 -19.01 -5.37
C LEU A 27 5.48 -19.24 -5.76
N ASN A 28 4.63 -18.23 -5.54
CA ASN A 28 3.19 -18.30 -5.78
C ASN A 28 2.66 -17.01 -6.45
N PRO A 29 2.78 -16.89 -7.78
CA PRO A 29 2.44 -15.66 -8.51
C PRO A 29 0.93 -15.39 -8.60
N THR A 30 0.10 -16.38 -8.26
CA THR A 30 -1.37 -16.32 -8.33
C THR A 30 -2.03 -16.05 -6.97
N SER A 31 -1.25 -15.96 -5.89
CA SER A 31 -1.80 -15.73 -4.56
C SER A 31 -2.39 -14.31 -4.44
N SER A 32 -3.72 -14.24 -4.35
CA SER A 32 -4.47 -13.01 -4.14
C SER A 32 -4.08 -12.30 -2.84
N CYS A 33 -3.86 -13.05 -1.75
CA CYS A 33 -3.39 -12.51 -0.48
C CYS A 33 -2.04 -11.80 -0.58
N LEU A 34 -1.04 -12.39 -1.26
CA LEU A 34 0.29 -11.76 -1.40
C LEU A 34 0.22 -10.46 -2.20
N ILE A 35 -0.58 -10.43 -3.26
CA ILE A 35 -0.78 -9.23 -4.08
C ILE A 35 -1.54 -8.16 -3.29
N GLN A 36 -2.52 -8.55 -2.48
CA GLN A 36 -3.25 -7.64 -1.58
C GLN A 36 -2.31 -7.01 -0.54
N SER A 37 -1.47 -7.82 0.12
CA SER A 37 -0.47 -7.33 1.08
C SER A 37 0.53 -6.37 0.42
N TRP A 38 0.96 -6.64 -0.81
CA TRP A 38 1.80 -5.72 -1.58
C TRP A 38 1.09 -4.39 -1.86
N GLY A 39 -0.19 -4.43 -2.27
CA GLY A 39 -0.99 -3.23 -2.49
C GLY A 39 -1.12 -2.37 -1.23
N LEU A 40 -1.36 -2.99 -0.08
CA LEU A 40 -1.42 -2.32 1.23
C LEU A 40 -0.08 -1.68 1.63
N LEU A 41 1.03 -2.38 1.40
CA LEU A 41 2.37 -1.87 1.65
C LEU A 41 2.63 -0.56 0.87
N GLU A 42 2.23 -0.54 -0.41
CA GLU A 42 2.39 0.62 -1.27
C GLU A 42 1.48 1.78 -0.86
N LEU A 43 0.28 1.51 -0.32
CA LEU A 43 -0.57 2.57 0.25
C LEU A 43 0.11 3.24 1.44
N GLN A 44 0.72 2.46 2.34
CA GLN A 44 1.40 3.00 3.51
C GLN A 44 2.65 3.82 3.14
N ARG A 45 3.31 3.45 2.04
CA ARG A 45 4.46 4.20 1.49
C ARG A 45 4.05 5.45 0.70
N GLY A 46 2.75 5.65 0.45
CA GLY A 46 2.23 6.78 -0.36
C GLY A 46 2.34 6.57 -1.87
N ASN A 47 2.63 5.35 -2.32
CA ASN A 47 2.71 4.98 -3.73
C ASN A 47 1.34 4.58 -4.27
N TRP A 48 0.44 5.56 -4.39
CA TRP A 48 -0.97 5.36 -4.75
C TRP A 48 -1.18 4.61 -6.07
N LEU A 49 -0.37 4.90 -7.09
CA LEU A 49 -0.47 4.25 -8.40
C LEU A 49 -0.15 2.75 -8.34
N ALA A 50 0.96 2.40 -7.68
CA ALA A 50 1.39 1.01 -7.54
C ALA A 50 0.38 0.22 -6.71
N ALA A 51 -0.10 0.82 -5.61
CA ALA A 51 -1.12 0.23 -4.77
C ALA A 51 -2.41 -0.12 -5.53
N VAL A 52 -3.00 0.85 -6.23
CA VAL A 52 -4.25 0.65 -6.99
C VAL A 52 -4.07 -0.46 -8.03
N ARG A 53 -2.98 -0.44 -8.80
CA ARG A 53 -2.70 -1.46 -9.82
C ARG A 53 -2.63 -2.87 -9.22
N MET A 54 -1.98 -3.03 -8.07
CA MET A 54 -1.87 -4.33 -7.40
C MET A 54 -3.21 -4.80 -6.85
N LEU A 55 -3.99 -3.91 -6.22
CA LEU A 55 -5.31 -4.25 -5.70
C LEU A 55 -6.30 -4.60 -6.82
N GLU A 56 -6.24 -3.92 -7.96
CA GLU A 56 -7.04 -4.26 -9.14
C GLU A 56 -6.63 -5.62 -9.72
N ARG A 57 -5.33 -5.94 -9.74
CA ARG A 57 -4.85 -7.26 -10.13
C ARG A 57 -5.37 -8.35 -9.18
N CYS A 58 -5.34 -8.09 -7.88
CA CYS A 58 -5.85 -9.00 -6.85
C CYS A 58 -7.36 -9.26 -7.04
N ALA A 59 -8.16 -8.21 -7.24
CA ALA A 59 -9.61 -8.32 -7.46
C ALA A 59 -10.01 -9.04 -8.77
N ARG A 60 -9.11 -9.11 -9.76
CA ARG A 60 -9.30 -9.90 -10.97
C ARG A 60 -9.02 -11.38 -10.75
N LEU A 61 -8.09 -11.72 -9.86
CA LEU A 61 -7.72 -13.10 -9.57
C LEU A 61 -8.75 -13.78 -8.66
N ASP A 62 -9.26 -13.06 -7.66
CA ASP A 62 -10.17 -13.63 -6.66
C ASP A 62 -11.39 -12.74 -6.45
N VAL A 63 -12.57 -13.38 -6.42
CA VAL A 63 -13.85 -12.70 -6.18
C VAL A 63 -13.94 -12.15 -4.75
N ASN A 64 -13.32 -12.81 -3.78
CA ASN A 64 -13.29 -12.40 -2.37
C ASN A 64 -12.43 -11.15 -2.15
N CYS A 65 -11.54 -10.83 -3.09
CA CYS A 65 -10.70 -9.66 -3.04
C CYS A 65 -11.34 -8.42 -3.69
N ARG A 66 -12.47 -8.55 -4.38
CA ARG A 66 -13.24 -7.41 -4.92
C ARG A 66 -13.63 -6.35 -3.87
N PRO A 67 -14.08 -6.68 -2.65
CA PRO A 67 -14.40 -5.67 -1.63
C PRO A 67 -13.21 -4.79 -1.22
N VAL A 68 -11.97 -5.25 -1.43
CA VAL A 68 -10.75 -4.46 -1.14
C VAL A 68 -10.71 -3.16 -1.95
N LEU A 69 -11.27 -3.16 -3.16
CA LEU A 69 -11.36 -1.96 -3.98
C LEU A 69 -12.32 -0.90 -3.40
N ARG A 70 -13.27 -1.29 -2.54
CA ARG A 70 -14.25 -0.36 -1.94
C ARG A 70 -13.67 0.43 -0.77
N TRP A 71 -12.54 0.03 -0.21
CA TRP A 71 -11.95 0.69 0.94
C TRP A 71 -11.70 2.18 0.68
N GLN A 72 -12.00 3.02 1.67
CA GLN A 72 -11.90 4.48 1.54
C GLN A 72 -10.49 4.91 1.13
N VAL A 73 -9.45 4.30 1.70
CA VAL A 73 -8.04 4.56 1.36
C VAL A 73 -7.68 4.23 -0.10
N VAL A 74 -8.33 3.21 -0.68
CA VAL A 74 -8.14 2.84 -2.09
C VAL A 74 -8.88 3.81 -3.00
N GLN A 75 -10.07 4.23 -2.60
CA GLN A 75 -10.87 5.21 -3.33
C GLN A 75 -10.19 6.59 -3.36
N THR A 76 -9.63 7.04 -2.23
CA THR A 76 -8.83 8.28 -2.19
C THR A 76 -7.55 8.16 -3.01
N ALA A 77 -6.86 7.02 -2.96
CA ALA A 77 -5.71 6.73 -3.80
C ALA A 77 -6.06 6.80 -5.30
N ARG A 78 -7.18 6.18 -5.73
CA ARG A 78 -7.67 6.23 -7.13
C ARG A 78 -7.95 7.65 -7.59
N LYS A 79 -8.63 8.46 -6.76
CA LYS A 79 -8.89 9.88 -7.05
C LYS A 79 -7.58 10.68 -7.17
N THR A 80 -6.62 10.42 -6.30
CA THR A 80 -5.30 11.09 -6.30
C THR A 80 -4.48 10.76 -7.55
N VAL A 81 -4.52 9.50 -8.01
CA VAL A 81 -3.85 9.07 -9.25
C VAL A 81 -4.38 9.80 -10.48
N GLY A 82 -5.69 10.08 -10.52
CA GLY A 82 -6.30 10.86 -11.61
C GLY A 82 -5.90 12.33 -11.60
N SER A 83 -5.75 12.93 -10.40
CA SER A 83 -5.43 14.35 -10.23
C SER A 83 -3.94 14.69 -10.42
N ARG A 84 -3.02 13.75 -10.13
CA ARG A 84 -1.55 14.00 -10.17
C ARG A 84 -0.88 13.86 -11.55
N ARG A 85 -1.60 13.76 -12.67
CA ARG A 85 -0.95 13.88 -14.00
C ARG A 85 -0.34 15.27 -14.28
N GLY A 86 -0.41 16.21 -13.33
CA GLY A 86 0.13 17.57 -13.46
C GLY A 86 1.11 18.05 -12.39
N SER A 87 1.65 17.22 -11.49
CA SER A 87 2.72 17.68 -10.58
C SER A 87 3.49 16.54 -9.93
N GLY A 88 4.72 16.33 -10.40
CA GLY A 88 5.77 15.72 -9.60
C GLY A 88 6.05 16.61 -8.39
N GLY A 89 5.86 16.09 -7.20
CA GLY A 89 5.99 16.87 -5.97
C GLY A 89 5.91 15.95 -4.76
N SER A 90 7.08 15.48 -4.36
CA SER A 90 7.32 14.76 -3.11
C SER A 90 6.97 15.63 -1.91
N GLY A 91 5.69 15.68 -1.56
CA GLY A 91 5.18 16.25 -0.32
C GLY A 91 5.01 15.15 0.72
N CYS A 92 6.10 14.80 1.40
CA CYS A 92 6.05 14.04 2.63
C CYS A 92 5.36 14.91 3.70
N SER A 93 4.07 14.71 3.94
CA SER A 93 3.44 15.15 5.18
C SER A 93 2.88 13.92 5.88
N ALA A 94 3.75 13.31 6.68
CA ALA A 94 3.37 12.37 7.70
C ALA A 94 2.64 13.15 8.79
N HIS A 95 1.31 13.22 8.74
CA HIS A 95 0.47 13.58 9.88
C HIS A 95 -0.99 13.21 9.59
N THR A 96 -1.30 11.91 9.64
CA THR A 96 -2.57 11.36 10.15
C THR A 96 -2.38 9.87 10.43
N CYS A 97 -1.59 9.59 11.49
CA CYS A 97 -1.76 8.36 12.24
C CYS A 97 -3.02 8.51 13.09
N ALA A 98 -4.19 8.46 12.45
CA ALA A 98 -5.49 8.52 13.10
C ALA A 98 -6.23 7.22 12.80
N THR A 99 -6.18 6.31 13.77
CA THR A 99 -7.30 5.48 14.22
C THR A 99 -8.09 4.77 13.13
N ILE A 100 -7.65 3.56 12.77
CA ILE A 100 -8.59 2.50 12.38
C ILE A 100 -8.58 1.49 13.53
N GLU A 101 -9.18 1.92 14.63
CA GLU A 101 -9.71 1.05 15.67
C GLU A 101 -11.20 0.86 15.37
N HIS A 102 -11.72 -0.34 15.59
CA HIS A 102 -13.13 -0.77 15.44
C HIS A 102 -13.64 -1.15 14.04
N ALA A 103 -13.45 -2.43 13.71
CA ALA A 103 -14.43 -3.18 12.93
C ALA A 103 -14.53 -4.64 13.43
N LYS A 104 -14.80 -4.82 14.73
CA LYS A 104 -15.74 -5.80 15.29
C LYS A 104 -15.91 -5.55 16.79
#